data_AF-N1ZAT7-F1
#
_entry.id   AF-N1ZAT7-F1
#
_cell.length_a   1.000
_cell.length_b   1.000
_cell.length_c   1.000
_cell.angle_alpha   90.00
_cell.angle_beta   90.00
_cell.angle_gamma   90.00
#
_symmetry.space_group_name_H-M   'P 1'
#
loop_
_entity.id
_entity.type
_entity.pdbx_description
1 polymer ?
#
loop_
_entity_poly.entity_id
_entity_poly.type
_entity_poly.pdbx_seq_one_letter_code
_entity_poly.pdbx_strand_id
1 'polypeptide(L)'
;MILSLNEQAKLFLCITIVGALIAAVYDGLRIFRKMIPHNMILIQLEDAFYWLGMAFLLFFMLLQKNHGEIRFFVIIGAFLGMILYFLTISPIVNKISDKIVVIIHKIIITFITILLTPFRLVYMLVRKPVQKTDTFLRKKMKKVLQFCKGYVKIKKRNIRRNVKILFHKK
;
A
#
# COMPACT_ATOMS: atom_id res chain seq x y z
N MET A 1 -35.30 -39.61 8.63
CA MET A 1 -36.17 -39.72 7.44
C MET A 1 -35.24 -39.86 6.23
N ILE A 2 -35.37 -40.92 5.42
CA ILE A 2 -34.53 -41.08 4.22
C ILE A 2 -34.97 -39.99 3.23
N LEU A 3 -34.11 -39.00 3.00
CA LEU A 3 -34.37 -37.94 2.04
C LEU A 3 -34.56 -38.55 0.65
N SER A 4 -35.60 -38.12 -0.07
CA SER A 4 -35.84 -38.56 -1.44
C SER A 4 -34.67 -38.16 -2.34
N LEU A 5 -34.35 -38.98 -3.35
CA LEU A 5 -33.20 -38.78 -4.24
C LEU A 5 -33.25 -37.40 -4.94
N ASN A 6 -34.47 -36.90 -5.19
CA ASN A 6 -34.72 -35.59 -5.77
C ASN A 6 -34.39 -34.43 -4.80
N GLU A 7 -34.65 -34.60 -3.50
CA GLU A 7 -34.27 -33.61 -2.49
C GLU A 7 -32.77 -33.57 -2.27
N GLN A 8 -32.09 -34.72 -2.32
CA GLN A 8 -30.62 -34.77 -2.23
C GLN A 8 -29.96 -34.04 -3.40
N ALA A 9 -30.48 -34.21 -4.62
CA ALA A 9 -29.99 -33.50 -5.81
C ALA A 9 -30.21 -31.97 -5.70
N LYS A 10 -31.39 -31.54 -5.23
CA LYS A 10 -31.68 -30.11 -4.99
C LYS A 10 -30.76 -29.51 -3.94
N LEU A 11 -30.52 -30.23 -2.84
CA LEU A 11 -29.57 -29.85 -1.81
C LEU A 11 -28.18 -29.66 -2.38
N PHE A 12 -27.69 -30.64 -3.15
CA PHE A 12 -26.37 -30.60 -3.76
C PHE A 12 -26.18 -29.39 -4.69
N LEU A 13 -27.15 -29.12 -5.57
CA LEU A 13 -27.12 -27.94 -6.44
C LEU A 13 -27.13 -26.64 -5.64
N CYS A 14 -27.95 -26.57 -4.60
CA CYS A 14 -28.02 -25.39 -3.74
C CYS A 14 -26.68 -25.13 -3.03
N ILE A 15 -26.06 -26.18 -2.49
CA ILE A 15 -24.74 -26.09 -1.85
C ILE A 15 -23.65 -25.71 -2.85
N THR A 16 -23.75 -26.19 -4.09
CA THR A 16 -22.83 -25.81 -5.18
C THR A 16 -22.94 -24.31 -5.50
N ILE A 17 -24.15 -23.79 -5.57
CA ILE A 17 -24.37 -22.34 -5.76
C ILE A 17 -23.81 -21.54 -4.58
N VAL A 18 -24.02 -22.01 -3.35
CA VAL A 18 -23.45 -21.36 -2.17
C VAL A 18 -21.91 -21.42 -2.17
N GLY A 19 -21.31 -22.54 -2.58
CA GLY A 19 -19.85 -22.64 -2.79
C GLY A 19 -19.32 -21.63 -3.81
N ALA A 20 -20.06 -21.41 -4.89
CA ALA A 20 -19.74 -20.37 -5.87
C ALA A 20 -19.89 -18.95 -5.29
N LEU A 21 -20.93 -18.71 -4.47
CA LEU A 21 -21.14 -17.43 -3.79
C LEU A 21 -20.00 -17.13 -2.80
N ILE A 22 -19.56 -18.13 -2.04
CA ILE A 22 -18.39 -18.06 -1.15
C ILE A 22 -17.17 -17.60 -1.96
N ALA A 23 -16.87 -18.26 -3.08
CA ALA A 23 -15.77 -17.87 -3.97
C ALA A 23 -15.91 -16.43 -4.50
N ALA A 24 -17.13 -16.00 -4.81
CA ALA A 24 -17.40 -14.64 -5.29
C ALA A 24 -17.12 -13.57 -4.24
N VAL A 25 -17.52 -13.81 -2.99
CA VAL A 25 -17.23 -12.91 -1.87
C VAL A 25 -15.72 -12.84 -1.62
N TYR A 26 -15.01 -13.97 -1.73
CA TYR A 26 -13.55 -14.00 -1.62
C TYR A 26 -12.85 -13.16 -2.69
N ASP A 27 -13.29 -13.26 -3.95
CA ASP A 27 -12.77 -12.41 -5.02
C ASP A 27 -13.04 -10.93 -4.74
N GLY A 28 -14.21 -10.59 -4.17
CA GLY A 28 -14.50 -9.26 -3.65
C GLY A 28 -13.44 -8.77 -2.66
N LEU A 29 -13.16 -9.56 -1.61
CA LEU A 29 -12.11 -9.24 -0.62
C LEU A 29 -10.73 -9.08 -1.26
N ARG A 30 -10.40 -9.93 -2.24
CA ARG A 30 -9.14 -9.83 -2.98
C ARG A 30 -9.01 -8.48 -3.70
N ILE A 31 -10.10 -7.95 -4.24
CA ILE A 31 -10.14 -6.63 -4.90
C ILE A 31 -10.00 -5.51 -3.88
N PHE A 32 -10.72 -5.58 -2.75
CA PHE A 32 -10.57 -4.61 -1.66
C PHE A 32 -9.11 -4.51 -1.19
N ARG A 33 -8.41 -5.64 -1.08
CA ARG A 33 -6.98 -5.70 -0.71
C ARG A 33 -6.06 -5.08 -1.76
N LYS A 34 -6.41 -5.15 -3.05
CA LYS A 34 -5.67 -4.45 -4.12
C LYS A 34 -5.87 -2.93 -4.07
N MET A 35 -7.06 -2.47 -3.65
CA MET A 35 -7.42 -1.06 -3.63
C MET A 35 -6.82 -0.29 -2.46
N ILE A 36 -6.79 -0.91 -1.27
CA ILE A 36 -6.35 -0.25 -0.05
C ILE A 36 -5.15 -1.05 0.50
N PRO A 37 -3.95 -0.45 0.60
CA PRO A 37 -2.82 -1.11 1.23
C PRO A 37 -3.12 -1.29 2.74
N HIS A 38 -3.42 -2.53 3.14
CA HIS A 38 -3.71 -2.88 4.53
C HIS A 38 -2.45 -3.39 5.25
N ASN A 39 -2.36 -3.13 6.56
CA ASN A 39 -1.38 -3.77 7.42
C ASN A 39 -1.69 -5.27 7.55
N MET A 40 -0.66 -6.09 7.74
CA MET A 40 -0.76 -7.57 7.78
C MET A 40 -1.79 -8.08 8.82
N ILE A 41 -1.97 -7.37 9.94
CA ILE A 41 -2.94 -7.72 10.99
C ILE A 41 -4.38 -7.57 10.50
N LEU A 42 -4.68 -6.50 9.74
CA LEU A 42 -6.02 -6.28 9.22
C LEU A 42 -6.41 -7.35 8.20
N ILE A 43 -5.46 -7.75 7.35
CA ILE A 43 -5.64 -8.84 6.39
C ILE A 43 -6.03 -10.14 7.11
N GLN A 44 -5.32 -10.48 8.19
CA GLN A 44 -5.60 -11.69 8.97
C GLN A 44 -6.97 -11.63 9.65
N LEU A 45 -7.35 -10.45 10.15
CA LEU A 45 -8.63 -10.22 10.80
C LEU A 45 -9.79 -10.33 9.80
N GLU A 46 -9.66 -9.73 8.62
CA GLU A 46 -10.63 -9.89 7.52
C GLU A 46 -10.78 -11.36 7.10
N ASP A 47 -9.68 -12.08 6.91
CA ASP A 47 -9.71 -13.49 6.55
C ASP A 47 -10.39 -14.33 7.66
N ALA A 48 -10.13 -14.03 8.94
CA ALA A 48 -10.78 -14.70 10.05
C ALA A 48 -12.30 -14.45 10.07
N PHE A 49 -12.74 -13.21 9.91
CA PHE A 49 -14.17 -12.87 9.84
C PHE A 49 -14.84 -13.50 8.62
N TYR A 50 -14.14 -13.54 7.49
CA TYR A 50 -14.62 -14.18 6.27
C TYR A 50 -14.82 -15.69 6.49
N TRP A 51 -13.80 -16.41 6.95
CA TRP A 51 -13.91 -17.86 7.18
C TRP A 51 -14.98 -18.20 8.21
N LEU A 52 -15.07 -17.41 9.28
CA LEU A 52 -16.10 -17.57 10.31
C LEU A 52 -17.50 -17.35 9.71
N GLY A 53 -17.71 -16.25 8.98
CA GLY A 53 -18.97 -15.96 8.31
C GLY A 53 -19.40 -17.03 7.30
N MET A 54 -18.46 -17.52 6.48
CA MET A 54 -18.75 -18.57 5.49
C MET A 54 -19.05 -19.92 6.15
N ALA A 55 -18.35 -20.27 7.22
CA ALA A 55 -18.65 -21.46 8.01
C ALA A 55 -20.04 -21.38 8.64
N PHE A 56 -20.40 -20.23 9.23
CA PHE A 56 -21.74 -19.99 9.77
C PHE A 56 -22.82 -20.05 8.68
N LEU A 57 -22.59 -19.46 7.51
CA LEU A 57 -23.53 -19.49 6.40
C LEU A 57 -23.79 -20.91 5.90
N LEU A 58 -22.72 -21.69 5.68
CA LEU A 58 -22.83 -23.10 5.29
C LEU A 58 -23.55 -23.93 6.36
N PHE A 59 -23.21 -23.72 7.63
CA PHE A 59 -23.84 -24.43 8.75
C PHE A 59 -25.33 -24.08 8.88
N PHE A 60 -25.69 -22.80 8.79
CA PHE A 60 -27.08 -22.36 8.86
C PHE A 60 -27.92 -22.94 7.72
N MET A 61 -27.37 -22.96 6.50
CA MET A 61 -28.00 -23.56 5.35
C MET A 61 -28.23 -25.07 5.54
N LEU A 62 -27.25 -25.79 6.11
CA LEU A 62 -27.37 -27.20 6.45
C LEU A 62 -28.40 -27.47 7.53
N LEU A 63 -28.49 -26.59 8.52
CA LEU A 63 -29.48 -26.69 9.58
C LEU A 63 -30.90 -26.57 9.02
N GLN A 64 -31.12 -25.61 8.11
CA GLN A 64 -32.43 -25.38 7.51
C GLN A 64 -32.86 -26.50 6.55
N LYS A 65 -31.91 -27.09 5.79
CA LYS A 65 -32.25 -28.02 4.71
C LYS A 65 -32.08 -29.50 5.06
N ASN A 66 -31.24 -29.83 6.02
CA ASN A 66 -30.86 -31.21 6.32
C ASN A 66 -30.80 -31.50 7.84
N HIS A 67 -31.48 -30.68 8.65
CA HIS A 67 -31.46 -30.77 10.12
C HIS A 67 -30.05 -30.76 10.74
N GLY A 68 -29.04 -30.22 10.04
CA GLY A 68 -27.67 -30.15 10.52
C GLY A 68 -26.83 -31.41 10.26
N GLU A 69 -27.32 -32.40 9.52
CA GLU A 69 -26.50 -33.54 9.12
C GLU A 69 -25.44 -33.14 8.08
N ILE A 70 -24.18 -33.11 8.52
CA ILE A 70 -23.02 -32.86 7.67
C ILE A 70 -22.71 -34.15 6.90
N ARG A 71 -23.09 -34.19 5.64
CA ARG A 71 -22.82 -35.34 4.74
C ARG A 71 -21.69 -35.01 3.78
N PHE A 72 -20.94 -36.03 3.35
CA PHE A 72 -19.74 -35.86 2.53
C PHE A 72 -20.01 -35.15 1.18
N PHE A 73 -21.19 -35.36 0.60
CA PHE A 73 -21.60 -34.68 -0.64
C PHE A 73 -21.74 -33.17 -0.49
N VAL A 74 -21.98 -32.66 0.71
CA VAL A 74 -22.10 -31.21 0.99
C VAL A 74 -20.74 -30.55 0.80
N ILE A 75 -19.71 -31.16 1.39
CA ILE A 75 -18.34 -30.67 1.30
C ILE A 75 -17.90 -30.68 -0.17
N ILE A 76 -18.13 -31.81 -0.86
CA ILE A 76 -17.81 -31.93 -2.29
C ILE A 76 -18.56 -30.88 -3.12
N GLY A 77 -19.86 -30.68 -2.88
CA GLY A 77 -20.66 -29.68 -3.59
C GLY A 77 -20.14 -28.26 -3.39
N ALA A 78 -19.79 -27.90 -2.15
CA ALA A 78 -19.25 -26.58 -1.84
C ALA A 78 -17.91 -26.34 -2.54
N PHE A 79 -16.98 -27.30 -2.47
CA PHE A 79 -15.70 -27.22 -3.17
C PHE A 79 -15.87 -27.19 -4.69
N LEU A 80 -16.78 -28.00 -5.24
CA LEU A 80 -17.09 -28.01 -6.67
C LEU A 80 -17.60 -26.65 -7.14
N GLY A 81 -18.54 -26.05 -6.40
CA GLY A 81 -19.04 -24.70 -6.68
C GLY A 81 -17.94 -23.64 -6.64
N MET A 82 -17.06 -23.75 -5.64
CA MET A 82 -15.92 -22.85 -5.49
C MET A 82 -14.95 -22.96 -6.68
N ILE A 83 -14.61 -24.18 -7.09
CA ILE A 83 -13.72 -24.47 -8.23
C ILE A 83 -14.34 -23.98 -9.54
N LEU A 84 -15.63 -24.27 -9.78
CA LEU A 84 -16.34 -23.83 -10.97
C LEU A 84 -16.32 -22.31 -11.09
N TYR A 85 -16.55 -21.60 -9.98
CA TYR A 85 -16.46 -20.14 -9.95
C TYR A 85 -15.05 -19.64 -10.26
N PHE A 86 -14.02 -20.23 -9.62
CA PHE A 86 -12.63 -19.82 -9.83
C PHE A 86 -12.18 -20.00 -11.28
N LEU A 87 -12.63 -21.07 -11.95
CA LEU A 87 -12.26 -21.33 -13.35
C LEU A 87 -13.00 -20.43 -14.35
N THR A 88 -14.27 -20.09 -14.07
CA THR A 88 -15.14 -19.39 -15.04
C THR A 88 -15.18 -17.88 -14.82
N ILE A 89 -15.52 -17.46 -13.59
CA ILE A 89 -15.87 -16.07 -13.29
C ILE A 89 -14.66 -15.30 -12.75
N SER A 90 -13.81 -15.92 -11.95
CA SER A 90 -12.64 -15.25 -11.38
C SER A 90 -11.72 -14.57 -12.40
N PRO A 91 -11.37 -15.17 -13.58
CA PRO A 91 -10.53 -14.47 -14.56
C PRO A 91 -11.21 -13.22 -15.13
N ILE A 92 -12.54 -13.21 -15.26
CA ILE A 92 -13.31 -12.05 -15.74
C ILE A 92 -13.29 -10.96 -14.67
N VAL A 93 -13.59 -11.33 -13.42
CA VAL A 93 -13.61 -10.42 -12.27
C VAL A 93 -12.24 -9.77 -12.09
N ASN A 94 -11.16 -10.55 -12.09
CA ASN A 94 -9.81 -10.01 -11.95
C ASN A 94 -9.46 -8.98 -13.04
N LYS A 95 -9.80 -9.24 -14.31
CA LYS A 95 -9.58 -8.28 -15.41
C LYS A 95 -10.35 -6.98 -15.23
N ILE A 96 -11.59 -7.05 -14.74
CA ILE A 96 -12.42 -5.86 -14.47
C ILE A 96 -11.81 -5.08 -13.30
N SER A 97 -11.44 -5.79 -12.24
CA SER A 97 -10.89 -5.19 -11.03
C SER A 97 -9.56 -4.48 -11.28
N ASP A 98 -8.68 -5.05 -12.09
CA ASP A 98 -7.42 -4.38 -12.44
C ASP A 98 -7.68 -3.04 -13.15
N LYS A 99 -8.69 -2.96 -14.03
CA LYS A 99 -9.12 -1.69 -14.65
C LYS A 99 -9.64 -0.70 -13.62
N ILE A 100 -10.48 -1.15 -12.69
CA ILE A 100 -11.05 -0.31 -11.62
C ILE A 100 -9.93 0.25 -10.74
N VAL A 101 -8.97 -0.58 -10.33
CA VAL A 101 -7.83 -0.17 -9.50
C VAL A 101 -7.01 0.91 -10.22
N VAL A 102 -6.73 0.74 -11.51
CA VAL A 102 -5.99 1.75 -12.30
C VAL A 102 -6.75 3.07 -12.37
N ILE A 103 -8.08 3.03 -12.57
CA ILE A 103 -8.92 4.23 -12.60
C ILE A 103 -8.86 4.96 -11.25
N ILE A 104 -9.04 4.23 -10.14
CA ILE A 104 -9.02 4.80 -8.79
C ILE A 104 -7.65 5.42 -8.49
N HIS A 105 -6.56 4.72 -8.82
CA HIS A 105 -5.21 5.22 -8.61
C HIS A 105 -4.96 6.51 -9.43
N LYS A 106 -5.45 6.55 -10.67
CA LYS A 106 -5.37 7.75 -11.53
C LYS A 106 -6.15 8.92 -10.94
N ILE A 107 -7.33 8.68 -10.38
CA ILE A 107 -8.14 9.70 -9.70
C ILE A 107 -7.38 10.25 -8.49
N ILE A 108 -6.84 9.38 -7.64
CA ILE A 108 -6.08 9.77 -6.43
C ILE A 108 -4.85 10.61 -6.81
N ILE A 109 -4.04 10.16 -7.78
CA ILE A 109 -2.86 10.92 -8.24
C ILE A 109 -3.30 12.27 -8.79
N THR A 110 -4.36 12.32 -9.60
CA THR A 110 -4.86 13.58 -10.16
C THR A 110 -5.28 14.53 -9.05
N PHE A 111 -6.02 14.05 -8.06
CA PHE A 111 -6.44 14.82 -6.90
C PHE A 111 -5.27 15.36 -6.08
N ILE A 112 -4.29 14.50 -5.76
CA ILE A 112 -3.06 14.90 -5.06
C ILE A 112 -2.28 15.92 -5.88
N THR A 113 -2.21 15.75 -7.20
CA THR A 113 -1.50 16.67 -8.10
C THR A 113 -2.18 18.03 -8.12
N ILE A 114 -3.51 18.08 -8.19
CA ILE A 114 -4.30 19.32 -8.11
C ILE A 114 -4.06 20.03 -6.76
N LEU A 115 -3.99 19.26 -5.66
CA LEU A 115 -3.71 19.82 -4.33
C LEU A 115 -2.26 20.34 -4.19
N LEU A 116 -1.28 19.64 -4.78
CA LEU A 116 0.14 20.02 -4.73
C LEU A 116 0.54 21.06 -5.78
N THR A 117 -0.25 21.26 -6.85
CA THR A 117 0.03 22.28 -7.87
C THR A 117 0.15 23.71 -7.33
N PRO A 118 -0.72 24.22 -6.44
CA PRO A 118 -0.55 25.56 -5.86
C PRO A 118 0.76 25.66 -5.05
N PHE A 119 1.13 24.61 -4.31
CA PHE A 119 2.38 24.58 -3.56
C PHE A 119 3.60 24.57 -4.47
N ARG A 120 3.55 23.82 -5.58
CA ARG A 120 4.62 23.77 -6.58
C ARG A 120 4.84 25.12 -7.28
N LEU A 121 3.77 25.87 -7.54
CA LEU A 121 3.83 27.24 -8.07
C LEU A 121 4.53 28.20 -7.10
N VAL A 122 4.15 28.17 -5.82
CA VAL A 122 4.80 28.96 -4.77
C VAL A 122 6.29 28.61 -4.65
N TYR A 123 6.63 27.31 -4.67
CA TYR A 123 8.03 26.88 -4.64
C TYR A 123 8.82 27.38 -5.87
N MET A 124 8.24 27.34 -7.08
CA MET A 124 8.90 27.89 -8.26
C MET A 124 9.14 29.40 -8.16
N LEU A 125 8.20 30.15 -7.57
CA LEU A 125 8.32 31.59 -7.38
C LEU A 125 9.42 31.92 -6.37
N VAL A 126 9.53 31.16 -5.28
CA VAL A 126 10.51 31.35 -4.20
C VAL A 126 11.91 30.84 -4.58
N ARG A 127 12.02 29.84 -5.47
CA ARG A 127 13.31 29.29 -5.89
C ARG A 127 14.19 30.31 -6.61
N LYS A 128 13.61 31.19 -7.44
CA LYS A 128 14.36 32.21 -8.19
C LYS A 128 15.04 33.26 -7.29
N PRO A 129 14.39 33.86 -6.27
CA PRO A 129 15.07 34.77 -5.35
C PRO A 129 16.10 34.05 -4.48
N VAL A 130 15.83 32.81 -4.03
CA VAL A 130 16.74 32.03 -3.18
C VAL A 130 18.06 31.70 -3.89
N GLN A 131 18.02 31.35 -5.19
CA GLN A 131 19.24 31.13 -5.99
C GLN A 131 20.06 32.41 -6.17
N LYS A 132 19.39 33.57 -6.26
CA LYS A 132 20.05 34.87 -6.36
C LYS A 132 20.72 35.25 -5.04
N THR A 133 20.14 34.90 -3.91
CA THR A 133 20.74 35.13 -2.58
C THR A 133 21.89 34.19 -2.27
N ASP A 134 21.82 32.90 -2.65
CA ASP A 134 22.93 31.94 -2.42
C ASP A 134 24.20 32.35 -3.17
N THR A 135 24.06 32.76 -4.45
CA THR A 135 25.20 33.22 -5.24
C THR A 135 25.84 34.50 -4.68
N PHE A 136 25.05 35.39 -4.09
CA PHE A 136 25.54 36.61 -3.44
C PHE A 136 26.26 36.32 -2.12
N LEU A 137 25.67 35.46 -1.26
CA LEU A 137 26.27 34.97 -0.02
C LEU A 137 27.59 34.26 -0.30
N ARG A 138 27.64 33.36 -1.29
CA ARG A 138 28.85 32.62 -1.68
C ARG A 138 29.98 33.54 -2.16
N LYS A 139 29.66 34.61 -2.89
CA LYS A 139 30.66 35.64 -3.28
C LYS A 139 31.19 36.40 -2.06
N LYS A 140 30.32 36.79 -1.13
CA LYS A 140 30.71 37.50 0.10
C LYS A 140 31.56 36.62 1.02
N MET A 141 31.17 35.35 1.20
CA MET A 141 31.91 34.36 1.99
C MET A 141 33.31 34.07 1.40
N LYS A 142 33.43 33.95 0.08
CA LYS A 142 34.74 33.78 -0.58
C LYS A 142 35.68 34.96 -0.32
N LYS A 143 35.18 36.20 -0.33
CA LYS A 143 35.97 37.39 0.04
C LYS A 143 36.43 37.31 1.49
N VAL A 144 35.52 37.01 2.43
CA VAL A 144 35.87 36.87 3.86
C VAL A 144 36.92 35.78 4.08
N LEU A 145 36.78 34.63 3.42
CA LEU A 145 37.74 33.53 3.52
C LEU A 145 39.14 33.93 3.01
N GLN A 146 39.21 34.71 1.93
CA GLN A 146 40.48 35.26 1.42
C GLN A 146 41.11 36.23 2.42
N PHE A 147 40.31 37.10 3.05
CA PHE A 147 40.78 38.00 4.11
C PHE A 147 41.29 37.22 5.34
N CYS A 148 40.57 36.21 5.81
CA CYS A 148 41.02 35.35 6.91
C CYS A 148 42.32 34.60 6.58
N LYS A 149 42.47 34.08 5.35
CA LYS A 149 43.74 33.46 4.90
C LYS A 149 44.90 34.44 4.93
N GLY A 150 44.67 35.69 4.49
CA GLY A 150 45.65 36.77 4.59
C GLY A 150 46.05 37.08 6.04
N TYR A 151 45.06 37.24 6.92
CA TYR A 151 45.28 37.52 8.34
C TYR A 151 46.06 36.41 9.05
N VAL A 152 45.71 35.14 8.82
CA VAL A 152 46.42 33.99 9.38
C VAL A 152 47.86 33.92 8.87
N LYS A 153 48.10 34.23 7.58
CA LYS A 153 49.45 34.25 6.99
C LYS A 153 50.32 35.35 7.61
N ILE A 154 49.75 36.54 7.83
CA ILE A 154 50.44 37.67 8.49
C ILE A 154 50.75 37.32 9.96
N LYS A 155 49.77 36.83 10.71
CA LYS A 155 49.94 36.48 12.12
C LYS A 155 50.96 35.36 12.32
N LYS A 156 50.96 34.33 11.47
CA LYS A 156 51.98 33.26 11.47
C LYS A 156 53.39 33.80 11.18
N ARG A 157 53.54 34.77 10.27
CA ARG A 157 54.83 35.38 9.92
C ARG A 157 55.38 36.25 11.06
N ASN A 158 54.52 37.01 11.73
CA ASN A 158 54.89 37.81 12.89
C ASN A 158 55.25 36.94 14.10
N ILE A 159 54.49 35.89 14.38
CA ILE A 159 54.84 34.91 15.44
C ILE A 159 56.21 34.30 15.17
N ARG A 160 56.49 33.86 13.94
CA ARG A 160 57.80 33.28 13.58
C ARG A 160 58.95 34.28 13.72
N ARG A 161 58.73 35.56 13.40
CA ARG A 161 59.72 36.63 13.61
C ARG A 161 59.95 36.92 15.10
N ASN A 162 58.88 37.06 15.90
CA ASN A 162 58.98 37.31 17.33
C ASN A 162 59.69 36.18 18.07
N VAL A 163 59.39 34.92 17.72
CA VAL A 163 60.10 33.75 18.25
C VAL A 163 61.59 33.81 17.88
N LYS A 164 61.94 34.12 16.63
CA LYS A 164 63.35 34.22 16.19
C LYS A 164 64.12 35.33 16.91
N ILE A 165 63.48 36.48 17.18
CA ILE A 165 64.07 37.58 17.94
C ILE A 165 64.29 37.18 19.41
N LEU A 166 63.36 36.42 20.00
CA LEU A 166 63.48 35.92 21.37
C LEU A 166 64.68 34.97 21.55
N PHE A 167 64.94 34.11 20.56
CA PHE A 167 66.01 33.11 20.60
C PHE A 167 67.41 33.64 20.17
N HIS A 168 67.52 34.87 19.66
CA HIS A 168 68.82 35.52 19.32
C HIS A 168 69.27 36.57 20.34
N LYS A 169 68.53 36.76 21.43
CA LYS A 169 68.83 37.75 22.48
C LYS A 169 69.40 37.10 23.76
N LYS A 170 70.05 35.94 23.63
CA LYS A 170 70.73 35.20 24.68
C LYS A 170 72.13 34.86 24.19
#